data_AF-A0A952A1J8-F1
#
_entry.id   AF-A0A952A1J8-F1
#
_cell.length_a   1.000
_cell.length_b   1.000
_cell.length_c   1.000
_cell.angle_alpha   90.00
_cell.angle_beta   90.00
_cell.angle_gamma   90.00
#
_symmetry.space_group_name_H-M   'P 1'
#
loop_
_entity.id
_entity.type
_entity.pdbx_description
1 polymer ?
#
loop_
_entity_poly.entity_id
_entity_poly.type
_entity_poly.pdbx_seq_one_letter_code
_entity_poly.pdbx_strand_id
1 'polypeptide(L)'
;MVDYAAQLSQIHTFYHQRKYQLALKLCEELLSAKNVPPFFSAQVLRRKADCIRALQGAKHVMELYDKAIQLCPADEPALAWILESKALALMELARFDEAISIIGQAIGLVTDRIDFEHLQEVADEILDQQEDFRSIIVVDQKDRAVQSIRDRAREIEEAATKKELELILQHTPQLEA
;
A
#
# COMPACT_ATOMS: atom_id res chain seq x y z
N MET A 1 39.04 -4.11 -4.15
CA MET A 1 38.07 -3.04 -3.85
C MET A 1 36.71 -3.57 -4.26
N VAL A 2 35.68 -3.47 -3.41
CA VAL A 2 34.34 -3.95 -3.78
C VAL A 2 33.78 -3.02 -4.84
N ASP A 3 33.37 -3.56 -5.98
CA ASP A 3 32.74 -2.79 -7.05
C ASP A 3 31.23 -2.64 -6.76
N TYR A 4 30.92 -1.58 -6.04
CA TYR A 4 29.56 -1.25 -5.64
C TYR A 4 28.63 -0.98 -6.85
N ALA A 5 29.14 -0.36 -7.91
CA ALA A 5 28.34 -0.07 -9.10
C ALA A 5 27.93 -1.36 -9.83
N ALA A 6 28.87 -2.29 -10.00
CA ALA A 6 28.58 -3.60 -10.60
C ALA A 6 27.54 -4.38 -9.77
N GLN A 7 27.66 -4.36 -8.44
CA GLN A 7 26.73 -5.04 -7.54
C GLN A 7 25.32 -4.44 -7.60
N LEU A 8 25.18 -3.12 -7.64
CA LEU A 8 23.87 -2.48 -7.80
C LEU A 8 23.25 -2.78 -9.16
N SER A 9 24.05 -2.75 -10.23
CA SER A 9 23.58 -3.14 -11.57
C SER A 9 23.10 -4.60 -11.58
N GLN A 10 23.80 -5.48 -10.88
CA GLN A 10 23.40 -6.89 -10.76
C GLN A 10 22.08 -7.05 -9.99
N ILE A 11 21.91 -6.36 -8.86
CA ILE A 11 20.64 -6.35 -8.11
C ILE A 11 19.50 -5.85 -9.00
N HIS A 12 19.73 -4.73 -9.70
CA HIS A 12 18.75 -4.14 -10.60
C HIS A 12 18.37 -5.11 -11.73
N THR A 13 19.35 -5.80 -12.32
CA THR A 13 19.11 -6.84 -13.33
C THR A 13 18.26 -7.98 -12.79
N PHE A 14 18.56 -8.49 -11.58
CA PHE A 14 17.75 -9.54 -10.96
C PHE A 14 16.33 -9.08 -10.66
N TYR A 15 16.16 -7.83 -10.20
CA TYR A 15 14.86 -7.23 -9.96
C TYR A 15 14.01 -7.20 -11.24
N HIS A 16 14.54 -6.67 -12.34
CA HIS A 16 13.82 -6.59 -13.62
C HIS A 16 13.52 -7.97 -14.23
N GLN A 17 14.38 -8.96 -13.98
CA GLN A 17 14.12 -10.36 -14.36
C GLN A 17 13.13 -11.06 -13.42
N ARG A 18 12.54 -10.35 -12.45
CA ARG A 18 11.65 -10.88 -11.40
C ARG A 18 12.28 -11.99 -10.56
N LYS A 19 13.62 -12.07 -10.54
CA LYS A 19 14.40 -13.00 -9.72
C LYS A 19 14.57 -12.43 -8.31
N TYR A 20 13.45 -12.10 -7.66
CA TYR A 20 13.44 -11.36 -6.40
C TYR A 20 14.15 -12.09 -5.27
N GLN A 21 14.07 -13.42 -5.20
CA GLN A 21 14.79 -14.21 -4.18
C GLN A 21 16.32 -14.11 -4.34
N LEU A 22 16.83 -14.12 -5.58
CA LEU A 22 18.26 -13.94 -5.85
C LEU A 22 18.71 -12.51 -5.55
N ALA A 23 17.90 -11.52 -5.93
CA ALA A 23 18.15 -10.12 -5.60
C ALA A 23 18.21 -9.90 -4.08
N LEU A 24 17.29 -10.50 -3.32
CA LEU A 24 17.26 -10.41 -1.86
C LEU A 24 18.48 -11.02 -1.21
N LYS A 25 18.85 -12.23 -1.62
CA LYS A 25 20.05 -12.90 -1.11
C LYS A 25 21.28 -12.03 -1.32
N LEU A 26 21.44 -11.46 -2.53
CA LEU A 26 22.54 -10.55 -2.82
C LEU A 26 22.47 -9.28 -1.95
N CYS A 27 21.30 -8.67 -1.79
CA CYS A 27 21.15 -7.51 -0.90
C CYS A 27 21.57 -7.83 0.54
N GLU A 28 21.23 -9.00 1.06
CA GLU A 28 21.58 -9.43 2.42
C GLU A 28 23.07 -9.70 2.59
N GLU A 29 23.71 -10.34 1.61
CA GLU A 29 25.16 -10.55 1.58
C GLU A 29 25.91 -9.21 1.60
N LEU A 30 25.46 -8.25 0.80
CA LEU A 30 26.07 -6.92 0.72
C LEU A 30 25.91 -6.12 2.01
N LEU A 31 24.72 -6.14 2.60
CA LEU A 31 24.45 -5.43 3.85
C LEU A 31 25.13 -6.07 5.06
N SER A 32 25.48 -7.36 4.99
CA SER A 32 26.22 -8.08 6.04
C SER A 32 27.74 -7.87 5.96
N ALA A 33 28.24 -7.28 4.87
CA ALA A 33 29.65 -6.99 4.72
C ALA A 33 30.12 -5.94 5.75
N LYS A 34 31.40 -6.01 6.15
CA LYS A 34 31.97 -5.01 7.06
C LYS A 34 32.21 -3.69 6.32
N ASN A 35 31.91 -2.57 6.99
CA ASN A 35 32.21 -1.21 6.53
C ASN A 35 31.57 -0.85 5.17
N VAL A 36 30.27 -1.10 5.03
CA VAL A 36 29.51 -0.68 3.85
C VAL A 36 29.22 0.82 3.92
N PRO A 37 29.50 1.61 2.86
CA PRO A 37 29.19 3.04 2.84
C PRO A 37 27.69 3.31 3.05
N PRO A 38 27.30 4.30 3.87
CA PRO A 38 25.89 4.61 4.15
C PRO A 38 25.04 4.82 2.89
N PHE A 39 25.53 5.63 1.94
CA PHE A 39 24.84 5.89 0.68
C PHE A 39 24.63 4.63 -0.17
N PHE A 40 25.62 3.73 -0.18
CA PHE A 40 25.46 2.44 -0.85
C PHE A 40 24.45 1.56 -0.13
N SER A 41 24.49 1.52 1.21
CA SER A 41 23.48 0.81 2.01
C SER A 41 22.07 1.33 1.76
N ALA A 42 21.88 2.64 1.57
CA ALA A 42 20.59 3.22 1.22
C ALA A 42 20.03 2.62 -0.07
N GLN A 43 20.85 2.56 -1.13
CA GLN A 43 20.45 2.01 -2.43
C GLN A 43 20.13 0.52 -2.36
N VAL A 44 20.93 -0.25 -1.61
CA VAL A 44 20.68 -1.69 -1.40
C VAL A 44 19.43 -1.93 -0.56
N LEU A 45 19.19 -1.12 0.49
CA LEU A 45 17.98 -1.22 1.31
C LEU A 45 16.72 -0.91 0.51
N ARG A 46 16.76 0.11 -0.36
CA ARG A 46 15.65 0.37 -1.29
C ARG A 46 15.34 -0.85 -2.15
N ARG A 47 16.36 -1.45 -2.77
CA ARG A 47 16.16 -2.63 -3.61
C ARG A 47 15.68 -3.84 -2.83
N LYS A 48 16.20 -4.05 -1.61
CA LYS A 48 15.69 -5.08 -0.69
C LYS A 48 14.21 -4.87 -0.41
N ALA A 49 13.80 -3.64 -0.11
CA ALA A 49 12.41 -3.29 0.14
C ALA A 49 11.53 -3.51 -1.10
N ASP A 50 11.97 -3.08 -2.29
CA ASP A 50 11.26 -3.33 -3.55
C ASP A 50 11.04 -4.83 -3.80
N CYS A 51 12.05 -5.66 -3.53
CA CYS A 51 11.93 -7.11 -3.67
C CYS A 51 10.97 -7.74 -2.66
N ILE A 52 11.00 -7.30 -1.39
CA ILE A 52 10.06 -7.80 -0.37
C ILE A 52 8.64 -7.37 -0.73
N ARG A 53 8.45 -6.12 -1.17
CA ARG A 53 7.16 -5.60 -1.62
C ARG A 53 6.60 -6.45 -2.76
N ALA A 54 7.43 -6.77 -3.76
CA ALA A 54 7.02 -7.61 -4.88
C ALA A 54 6.68 -9.07 -4.49
N LEU A 55 7.25 -9.60 -3.40
CA LEU A 55 7.03 -10.98 -2.95
C LEU A 55 5.92 -11.13 -1.89
N GLN A 56 5.78 -10.14 -1.02
CA GLN A 56 5.00 -10.23 0.24
C GLN A 56 4.04 -9.05 0.43
N GLY A 57 4.02 -8.09 -0.51
CA GLY A 57 3.25 -6.85 -0.41
C GLY A 57 3.91 -5.78 0.48
N ALA A 58 3.31 -4.59 0.50
CA ALA A 58 3.89 -3.40 1.11
C ALA A 58 3.86 -3.32 2.65
N LYS A 59 3.21 -4.26 3.36
CA LYS A 59 2.92 -4.12 4.81
C LYS A 59 4.16 -3.94 5.70
N HIS A 60 5.30 -4.53 5.34
CA HIS A 60 6.49 -4.60 6.20
C HIS A 60 7.75 -3.96 5.58
N VAL A 61 7.60 -3.15 4.53
CA VAL A 61 8.77 -2.57 3.83
C VAL A 61 9.05 -1.12 4.21
N MET A 62 8.14 -0.48 4.94
CA MET A 62 8.23 0.94 5.30
C MET A 62 9.50 1.25 6.09
N GLU A 63 9.82 0.45 7.10
CA GLU A 63 11.03 0.63 7.92
C GLU A 63 12.33 0.53 7.10
N LEU A 64 12.33 -0.29 6.03
CA LEU A 64 13.48 -0.41 5.13
C LEU A 64 13.64 0.85 4.28
N TYR A 65 12.53 1.41 3.76
CA TYR A 65 12.57 2.69 3.05
C TYR A 65 12.96 3.84 3.97
N ASP A 66 12.42 3.89 5.19
CA ASP A 66 12.76 4.93 6.17
C ASP A 66 14.24 4.90 6.51
N LYS A 67 14.79 3.70 6.72
CA LYS A 67 16.23 3.51 6.93
C LYS A 67 17.05 3.89 5.69
N ALA A 68 16.57 3.57 4.49
CA ALA A 68 17.24 3.96 3.25
C ALA A 68 17.29 5.49 3.10
N ILE A 69 16.19 6.18 3.39
CA ILE A 69 16.11 7.65 3.37
C ILE A 69 17.10 8.26 4.37
N GLN A 70 17.17 7.74 5.60
CA GLN A 70 18.09 8.23 6.63
C GLN A 70 19.58 8.09 6.26
N LEU A 71 19.91 7.09 5.43
CA LEU A 71 21.28 6.81 5.00
C LEU A 71 21.64 7.51 3.69
N CYS A 72 20.65 8.05 2.97
CA CYS A 72 20.85 8.80 1.75
C CYS A 72 21.03 10.29 2.08
N PRO A 73 22.10 10.94 1.58
CA PRO A 73 22.22 12.39 1.69
C PRO A 73 21.01 13.09 1.04
N ALA A 74 20.60 14.22 1.61
CA ALA A 74 19.39 14.93 1.19
C ALA A 74 19.52 15.60 -0.19
N ASP A 75 20.75 15.89 -0.60
CA ASP A 75 21.13 16.50 -1.88
C ASP A 75 21.41 15.48 -2.98
N GLU A 76 21.40 14.18 -2.66
CA GLU A 76 21.64 13.12 -3.64
C GLU A 76 20.38 12.86 -4.49
N PRO A 77 20.45 12.96 -5.83
CA PRO A 77 19.30 12.69 -6.71
C PRO A 77 18.70 11.29 -6.53
N ALA A 78 19.52 10.31 -6.10
CA ALA A 78 19.07 8.96 -5.81
C ALA A 78 17.98 8.89 -4.71
N LEU A 79 17.88 9.92 -3.86
CA LEU A 79 16.83 10.02 -2.84
C LEU A 79 15.43 10.06 -3.47
N ALA A 80 15.27 10.72 -4.63
CA ALA A 80 13.99 10.78 -5.35
C ALA A 80 13.45 9.37 -5.63
N TRP A 81 14.32 8.45 -6.04
CA TRP A 81 13.95 7.06 -6.34
C TRP A 81 13.65 6.21 -5.10
N ILE A 82 14.17 6.59 -3.93
CA ILE A 82 13.79 5.94 -2.66
C ILE A 82 12.39 6.42 -2.23
N LEU A 83 12.14 7.72 -2.37
CA LEU A 83 10.83 8.33 -2.07
C LEU A 83 9.74 7.79 -3.01
N GLU A 84 9.99 7.68 -4.31
CA GLU A 84 9.09 7.05 -5.28
C GLU A 84 8.71 5.61 -4.86
N SER A 85 9.70 4.75 -4.60
CA SER A 85 9.46 3.37 -4.14
C SER A 85 8.61 3.32 -2.86
N LYS A 86 8.80 4.28 -1.94
CA LYS A 86 8.02 4.40 -0.71
C LYS A 86 6.60 4.88 -0.99
N ALA A 87 6.41 5.85 -1.89
CA ALA A 87 5.10 6.36 -2.29
C ALA A 87 4.24 5.24 -2.92
N LEU A 88 4.82 4.45 -3.83
CA LEU A 88 4.16 3.28 -4.41
C LEU A 88 3.75 2.25 -3.34
N ALA A 89 4.63 2.00 -2.37
CA ALA A 89 4.30 1.10 -1.25
C ALA A 89 3.15 1.66 -0.38
N LEU A 90 3.08 2.96 -0.16
CA LEU A 90 1.98 3.61 0.56
C LEU A 90 0.67 3.55 -0.23
N MET A 91 0.72 3.71 -1.55
CA MET A 91 -0.42 3.54 -2.45
C MET A 91 -0.98 2.12 -2.37
N GLU A 92 -0.13 1.08 -2.42
CA GLU A 92 -0.54 -0.32 -2.23
C GLU A 92 -1.22 -0.58 -0.86
N LEU A 93 -0.90 0.24 0.15
CA LEU A 93 -1.52 0.20 1.47
C LEU A 93 -2.76 1.11 1.61
N ALA A 94 -3.23 1.71 0.51
CA ALA A 94 -4.31 2.70 0.48
C ALA A 94 -4.05 3.94 1.37
N ARG A 95 -2.79 4.25 1.66
CA ARG A 95 -2.36 5.44 2.42
C ARG A 95 -2.06 6.60 1.45
N PHE A 96 -3.06 6.98 0.68
CA PHE A 96 -2.92 7.89 -0.47
C PHE A 96 -2.39 9.28 -0.09
N ASP A 97 -2.88 9.89 1.00
CA ASP A 97 -2.45 11.24 1.40
C ASP A 97 -0.94 11.29 1.74
N GLU A 98 -0.42 10.22 2.35
CA GLU A 98 1.00 10.08 2.62
C GLU A 98 1.80 9.80 1.35
N ALA A 99 1.27 8.95 0.45
CA ALA A 99 1.90 8.68 -0.84
C ALA A 99 2.07 9.97 -1.66
N ILE A 100 1.04 10.81 -1.73
CA ILE A 100 1.05 12.11 -2.43
C ILE A 100 2.10 13.06 -1.83
N SER A 101 2.16 13.13 -0.49
CA SER A 101 3.17 13.95 0.19
C SER A 101 4.60 13.48 -0.12
N ILE A 102 4.82 12.17 -0.17
CA ILE A 102 6.14 11.58 -0.43
C ILE A 102 6.55 11.73 -1.90
N ILE A 103 5.65 11.49 -2.86
CA ILE A 103 5.98 11.66 -4.29
C ILE A 103 6.22 13.13 -4.63
N GLY A 104 5.51 14.07 -4.00
CA GLY A 104 5.78 15.50 -4.13
C GLY A 104 7.18 15.90 -3.66
N GLN A 105 7.69 15.26 -2.60
CA GLN A 105 9.09 15.45 -2.18
C GLN A 105 10.07 14.90 -3.22
N ALA A 106 9.78 13.74 -3.83
CA ALA A 106 10.62 13.17 -4.88
C ALA A 106 10.73 14.10 -6.10
N ILE A 107 9.60 14.64 -6.55
CA ILE A 107 9.52 15.58 -7.68
C ILE A 107 10.36 16.84 -7.39
N GLY A 108 10.37 17.33 -6.15
CA GLY A 108 11.17 18.50 -5.77
C GLY A 108 12.69 18.29 -5.79
N LEU A 109 13.17 17.04 -5.89
CA LEU A 109 14.59 16.70 -5.90
C LEU A 109 15.16 16.51 -7.32
N VAL A 110 14.30 16.30 -8.31
CA VAL A 110 14.73 16.10 -9.70
C VAL A 110 14.77 17.42 -10.45
N THR A 111 15.74 17.55 -11.34
CA THR A 111 15.90 18.74 -12.21
C THR A 111 15.88 18.39 -13.69
N ASP A 112 16.11 17.12 -14.02
CA ASP A 112 15.98 16.63 -15.38
C ASP A 112 14.51 16.46 -15.74
N ARG A 113 14.17 16.82 -16.99
CA ARG A 113 12.80 16.78 -17.49
C ARG A 113 12.24 15.36 -17.55
N ILE A 114 13.05 14.38 -17.95
CA ILE A 114 12.62 12.98 -18.10
C ILE A 114 12.26 12.41 -16.73
N ASP A 115 13.11 12.64 -15.74
CA ASP A 115 12.88 12.18 -14.36
C ASP A 115 11.65 12.87 -13.74
N PHE A 116 11.47 14.16 -14.01
CA PHE A 116 10.29 14.90 -13.59
C PHE A 116 9.00 14.37 -14.21
N GLU A 117 8.96 14.18 -15.53
CA GLU A 117 7.79 13.64 -16.24
C GLU A 117 7.45 12.23 -15.72
N HIS A 118 8.44 11.36 -15.50
CA HIS A 118 8.23 10.04 -14.90
C HIS A 118 7.61 10.11 -13.50
N LEU A 119 8.15 10.95 -12.61
CA LEU A 119 7.61 11.08 -11.25
C LEU A 119 6.22 11.75 -11.23
N GLN A 120 5.92 12.61 -12.20
CA GLN A 120 4.57 13.16 -12.38
C GLN A 120 3.58 12.07 -12.79
N GLU A 121 3.92 11.20 -13.73
CA GLU A 121 3.06 10.07 -14.12
C GLU A 121 2.74 9.18 -12.91
N VAL A 122 3.73 8.91 -12.05
CA VAL A 122 3.52 8.16 -10.80
C VAL A 122 2.60 8.92 -9.83
N ALA A 123 2.74 10.25 -9.72
CA ALA A 123 1.87 11.05 -8.87
C ALA A 123 0.42 11.05 -9.37
N ASP A 124 0.21 11.14 -10.68
CA ASP A 124 -1.11 11.07 -11.31
C ASP A 124 -1.74 9.69 -11.09
N GLU A 125 -0.99 8.60 -11.22
CA GLU A 125 -1.47 7.25 -10.90
C GLU A 125 -1.95 7.13 -9.45
N ILE A 126 -1.21 7.71 -8.49
CA ILE A 126 -1.60 7.72 -7.08
C ILE A 126 -2.92 8.48 -6.86
N LEU A 127 -3.11 9.61 -7.55
CA LEU A 127 -4.32 10.43 -7.47
C LEU A 127 -5.52 9.68 -8.07
N ASP A 128 -5.36 9.10 -9.25
CA ASP A 128 -6.40 8.32 -9.92
C ASP A 128 -6.85 7.14 -9.05
N GLN A 129 -5.91 6.37 -8.48
CA GLN A 129 -6.23 5.28 -7.56
C GLN A 129 -6.94 5.78 -6.28
N GLN A 130 -6.59 6.97 -5.78
CA GLN A 130 -7.28 7.56 -4.63
C GLN A 130 -8.74 7.89 -4.97
N GLU A 131 -9.00 8.47 -6.15
CA GLU A 131 -10.35 8.79 -6.61
C GLU A 131 -11.20 7.52 -6.81
N ASP A 132 -10.62 6.50 -7.46
CA ASP A 132 -11.23 5.19 -7.64
C ASP A 132 -11.58 4.57 -6.28
N PHE A 133 -10.64 4.56 -5.34
CA PHE A 133 -10.87 4.01 -4.00
C PHE A 133 -11.95 4.78 -3.23
N ARG A 134 -11.99 6.11 -3.33
CA ARG A 134 -13.05 6.94 -2.74
C ARG A 134 -14.41 6.62 -3.35
N SER A 135 -14.49 6.43 -4.66
CA SER A 135 -15.73 6.08 -5.33
C SER A 135 -16.28 4.72 -4.84
N ILE A 136 -15.42 3.72 -4.67
CA ILE A 136 -15.77 2.39 -4.14
C ILE A 136 -16.31 2.49 -2.72
N ILE A 137 -15.65 3.24 -1.84
CA ILE A 137 -16.10 3.41 -0.45
C ILE A 137 -17.49 4.06 -0.38
N VAL A 138 -17.74 5.08 -1.21
CA VAL A 138 -19.05 5.76 -1.24
C VAL A 138 -20.15 4.80 -1.70
N VAL A 139 -19.85 3.92 -2.66
CA VAL A 139 -20.79 2.87 -3.10
C VAL A 139 -21.02 1.83 -1.99
N ASP A 140 -19.97 1.27 -1.38
CA ASP A 140 -20.09 0.29 -0.29
C ASP A 140 -20.84 0.86 0.93
N GLN A 141 -20.61 2.12 1.30
CA GLN A 141 -21.36 2.77 2.38
C GLN A 141 -22.85 2.94 2.06
N LYS A 142 -23.19 3.29 0.81
CA LYS A 142 -24.59 3.35 0.35
C LYS A 142 -25.24 1.96 0.37
N ASP A 143 -24.55 0.94 -0.11
CA ASP A 143 -25.06 -0.43 -0.14
C ASP A 143 -25.23 -1.03 1.27
N ARG A 144 -24.27 -0.81 2.19
CA ARG A 144 -24.40 -1.21 3.59
C ARG A 144 -25.54 -0.48 4.31
N ALA A 145 -25.73 0.81 4.04
CA ALA A 145 -26.85 1.56 4.60
C ALA A 145 -28.19 1.00 4.12
N VAL A 146 -28.33 0.72 2.82
CA VAL A 146 -29.53 0.11 2.24
C VAL A 146 -29.76 -1.31 2.80
N GLN A 147 -28.71 -2.10 2.96
CA GLN A 147 -28.80 -3.44 3.54
C GLN A 147 -29.23 -3.39 5.01
N SER A 148 -28.63 -2.50 5.81
CA SER A 148 -29.01 -2.29 7.20
C SER A 148 -30.47 -1.85 7.35
N ILE A 149 -30.99 -1.00 6.46
CA ILE A 149 -32.40 -0.60 6.44
C ILE A 149 -33.31 -1.81 6.11
N ARG A 150 -32.93 -2.65 5.14
CA ARG A 150 -33.69 -3.87 4.80
C ARG A 150 -33.73 -4.87 5.94
N ASP A 151 -32.60 -5.11 6.59
CA ASP A 151 -32.51 -6.03 7.72
C ASP A 151 -33.41 -5.54 8.87
N ARG A 152 -33.41 -4.23 9.15
CA ARG A 152 -34.27 -3.60 10.16
C ARG A 152 -35.76 -3.66 9.83
N ALA A 153 -36.12 -3.46 8.55
CA ALA A 153 -37.51 -3.55 8.11
C ALA A 153 -38.06 -4.98 8.28
N ARG A 154 -37.23 -5.99 7.97
CA ARG A 154 -37.57 -7.39 8.17
C ARG A 154 -37.77 -7.76 9.64
N GLU A 155 -36.90 -7.27 10.54
CA GLU A 155 -37.07 -7.47 11.99
C GLU A 155 -38.41 -6.92 12.50
N ILE A 156 -38.85 -5.77 11.97
CA ILE A 156 -40.13 -5.13 12.33
C ILE A 156 -41.31 -5.96 11.81
N GLU A 157 -41.25 -6.44 10.58
CA GLU A 157 -42.29 -7.31 10.00
C GLU A 157 -42.42 -8.64 10.76
N GLU A 158 -41.29 -9.28 11.10
CA GLU A 158 -41.26 -10.51 11.90
C GLU A 158 -41.80 -10.27 13.33
N ALA A 159 -41.52 -9.10 13.93
CA ALA A 159 -42.06 -8.74 15.24
C ALA A 159 -43.57 -8.42 15.20
N ALA A 160 -44.04 -7.76 14.14
CA ALA A 160 -45.46 -7.44 13.95
C ALA A 160 -46.29 -8.72 13.74
N THR A 161 -45.85 -9.61 12.85
CA THR A 161 -46.50 -10.91 12.60
C THR A 161 -46.52 -11.79 13.85
N LYS A 162 -45.43 -11.83 14.62
CA LYS A 162 -45.40 -12.54 15.90
C LYS A 162 -46.43 -11.99 16.90
N LYS A 163 -46.53 -10.65 17.02
CA LYS A 163 -47.47 -10.01 17.93
C LYS A 163 -48.93 -10.22 17.51
N GLU A 164 -49.22 -10.21 16.21
CA GLU A 164 -50.53 -10.54 15.66
C GLU A 164 -50.90 -12.00 15.93
N LEU A 165 -49.96 -12.94 15.74
CA LEU A 165 -50.14 -14.35 16.09
C LEU A 165 -50.38 -14.55 17.60
N GLU A 166 -49.64 -13.85 18.47
CA GLU A 166 -49.86 -13.90 19.93
C GLU A 166 -51.25 -13.37 20.31
N LEU A 167 -51.72 -12.28 19.68
CA LEU A 167 -53.06 -11.74 19.91
C LEU A 167 -54.17 -12.72 19.48
N ILE A 168 -53.99 -13.38 18.33
CA ILE A 168 -54.91 -14.41 17.84
C ILE A 168 -54.96 -15.59 18.83
N LEU A 169 -53.82 -16.06 19.33
CA LEU A 169 -53.73 -17.16 20.28
C LEU A 169 -54.34 -16.83 21.66
N GLN A 170 -54.28 -15.56 22.09
CA GLN A 170 -54.92 -15.09 23.33
C GLN A 170 -56.46 -14.99 23.22
N HIS A 171 -56.99 -14.84 22.00
CA HIS A 171 -58.42 -14.66 21.75
C HIS A 171 -59.11 -15.88 21.12
N THR A 172 -58.37 -16.93 20.78
CA THR A 172 -58.97 -18.24 20.50
C THR A 172 -59.53 -18.84 21.79
N PRO A 173 -60.85 -19.05 21.91
CA PRO A 173 -61.41 -19.73 23.08
C PRO A 173 -60.84 -21.15 23.11
N GLN A 174 -60.36 -21.59 24.27
CA GLN A 174 -60.00 -23.00 24.49
C GLN A 174 -61.23 -23.86 24.22
N LEU A 175 -61.31 -24.43 23.02
CA LEU A 175 -62.13 -25.59 22.72
C LEU A 175 -61.40 -26.82 23.28
N GLU A 176 -61.28 -26.88 24.61
CA GLU A 176 -61.00 -28.12 25.31
C GLU A 176 -62.35 -28.72 25.72
N ALA A 177 -62.77 -29.73 24.97
CA ALA A 177 -63.77 -30.72 25.33
C ALA A 177 -63.31 -32.08 24.80
#